data_AF-A0A6J6HTH5-F1
#
_entry.id   AF-A0A6J6HTH5-F1
#
_cell.length_a   1.000
_cell.length_b   1.000
_cell.length_c   1.000
_cell.angle_alpha   90.00
_cell.angle_beta   90.00
_cell.angle_gamma   90.00
#
_symmetry.space_group_name_H-M   'P 1'
#
loop_
_entity.id
_entity.type
_entity.pdbx_description
1 polymer ?
#
loop_
_entity_poly.entity_id
_entity_poly.type
_entity_poly.pdbx_seq_one_letter_code
_entity_poly.pdbx_strand_id
1 'polypeptide(L)'
;MKLFAILLETPAPGEVIIDDTWYSPGVVGFLSTFGLAAASLLIIWDLVRRIRRVRYRAEIAELLDQEQLSSSESNTSYGLTGKPDRPAPPEKPER
;
A
#
# COMPACT_ATOMS: atom_id res chain seq x y z
N MET A 1 -25.45 -40.14 -34.70
CA MET A 1 -25.56 -39.49 -36.04
C MET A 1 -26.38 -38.21 -35.92
N LYS A 2 -25.82 -37.14 -35.32
CA LYS A 2 -26.46 -35.82 -35.21
C LYS A 2 -25.61 -34.68 -35.81
N LEU A 3 -24.53 -35.05 -36.52
CA LEU A 3 -23.58 -34.09 -37.09
C LEU A 3 -24.09 -33.47 -38.41
N PHE A 4 -24.99 -34.14 -39.13
CA PHE A 4 -25.59 -33.62 -40.36
C PHE A 4 -26.74 -32.62 -40.13
N ALA A 5 -27.28 -32.53 -38.91
CA ALA A 5 -28.38 -31.61 -38.61
C ALA A 5 -27.93 -30.14 -38.59
N ILE A 6 -26.69 -29.88 -38.16
CA ILE A 6 -26.13 -28.53 -38.03
C ILE A 6 -25.90 -27.87 -39.39
N LEU A 7 -25.77 -28.66 -40.47
CA LEU A 7 -25.47 -28.16 -41.81
C LEU A 7 -26.73 -27.78 -42.62
N LEU A 8 -27.92 -28.25 -42.21
CA LEU A 8 -29.19 -27.94 -42.90
C LEU A 8 -29.92 -26.72 -42.32
N GLU A 9 -29.45 -26.18 -41.20
CA GLU A 9 -30.01 -24.98 -40.57
C GLU A 9 -29.41 -23.72 -41.24
N THR A 10 -29.53 -23.63 -42.56
CA THR A 10 -29.31 -22.37 -43.26
C THR A 10 -30.60 -21.56 -43.12
N PRO A 11 -30.59 -20.43 -42.39
CA PRO A 11 -31.77 -19.58 -42.32
C PRO A 11 -32.12 -19.13 -43.75
N ALA A 12 -33.40 -19.18 -44.09
CA ALA A 12 -33.88 -18.67 -45.37
C ALA A 12 -33.50 -17.18 -45.49
N PRO A 13 -32.99 -16.71 -46.65
CA PRO A 13 -32.65 -15.30 -46.81
C PRO A 13 -33.93 -14.47 -46.68
N GLY A 14 -34.11 -13.79 -45.55
CA GLY A 14 -35.27 -12.92 -45.29
C GLY A 14 -36.02 -13.20 -43.99
N GLU A 15 -35.72 -14.28 -43.26
CA GLU A 15 -36.30 -14.49 -41.94
C GLU A 15 -35.48 -13.72 -40.90
N VAL A 16 -35.94 -12.51 -40.56
CA VAL A 16 -35.39 -11.76 -39.44
C VAL A 16 -35.88 -12.45 -38.17
N ILE A 17 -35.11 -13.42 -37.69
CA ILE A 17 -35.30 -13.99 -36.36
C ILE A 17 -34.98 -12.86 -35.37
N ILE A 18 -36.02 -12.17 -34.90
CA ILE A 18 -35.90 -11.22 -33.79
C ILE A 18 -35.71 -12.09 -32.55
N ASP A 19 -34.45 -12.37 -32.22
CA ASP A 19 -34.09 -13.07 -30.99
C ASP A 19 -34.38 -12.14 -29.80
N ASP A 20 -35.46 -12.39 -29.08
CA ASP A 20 -35.92 -11.62 -27.92
C ASP A 20 -35.03 -11.82 -26.68
N THR A 21 -33.92 -12.55 -26.81
CA THR A 21 -32.94 -12.74 -25.75
C THR A 21 -32.17 -11.46 -25.46
N TRP A 22 -32.33 -11.00 -24.23
CA TRP A 22 -31.65 -9.82 -23.71
C TRP A 22 -30.19 -10.12 -23.36
N TYR A 23 -29.28 -9.81 -24.29
CA TYR A 23 -27.82 -9.99 -24.11
C TYR A 23 -27.08 -8.78 -23.51
N SER A 24 -27.79 -7.69 -23.22
CA SER A 24 -27.16 -6.57 -22.52
C SER A 24 -27.00 -6.94 -21.04
N PRO A 25 -25.82 -6.75 -20.41
CA PRO A 25 -25.60 -7.08 -18.99
C PRO A 25 -26.56 -6.36 -18.01
N GLY A 26 -27.41 -5.46 -18.50
CA GLY A 26 -28.44 -4.77 -17.73
C GLY A 26 -27.87 -3.97 -16.57
N VAL A 27 -28.74 -3.63 -15.62
CA VAL A 27 -28.36 -2.91 -14.40
C VAL A 27 -27.38 -3.74 -13.55
N VAL A 28 -27.53 -5.07 -13.56
CA VAL A 28 -26.67 -5.99 -12.80
C VAL A 28 -25.21 -5.93 -13.28
N GLY A 29 -24.98 -5.95 -14.59
CA GLY A 29 -23.65 -5.84 -15.18
C GLY A 29 -23.03 -4.46 -14.98
N PHE A 30 -23.83 -3.38 -15.06
CA PHE A 30 -23.36 -2.03 -14.76
C PHE A 30 -22.91 -1.88 -13.29
N LEU A 31 -23.70 -2.40 -12.35
CA LEU A 31 -23.33 -2.41 -10.94
C LEU A 31 -22.08 -3.27 -10.68
N SER A 32 -21.93 -4.37 -11.41
CA SER A 32 -20.76 -5.25 -11.28
C SER A 32 -19.47 -4.54 -11.72
N THR A 33 -19.48 -3.86 -12.87
CA THR A 33 -18.30 -3.12 -13.37
C THR A 33 -18.03 -1.86 -12.54
N PHE A 34 -19.08 -1.15 -12.10
CA PHE A 34 -18.94 -0.03 -11.18
C PHE A 34 -18.34 -0.45 -9.84
N GLY A 35 -18.82 -1.57 -9.28
CA GLY A 35 -18.27 -2.16 -8.06
C GLY A 35 -16.80 -2.56 -8.23
N LEU A 36 -16.43 -3.15 -9.37
CA LEU A 36 -15.04 -3.49 -9.69
C LEU A 36 -14.15 -2.24 -9.76
N ALA A 37 -14.63 -1.18 -10.41
CA ALA A 37 -13.93 0.10 -10.47
C ALA A 37 -13.76 0.70 -9.06
N ALA A 38 -14.83 0.75 -8.27
CA ALA A 38 -14.78 1.26 -6.89
C ALA A 38 -13.81 0.44 -6.02
N ALA A 39 -13.83 -0.88 -6.12
CA ALA A 39 -12.90 -1.76 -5.41
C ALA A 39 -11.44 -1.47 -5.80
N SER A 40 -11.16 -1.30 -7.11
CA SER A 40 -9.84 -0.91 -7.60
C SER A 40 -9.37 0.42 -6.99
N LEU A 41 -10.24 1.44 -6.97
CA LEU A 41 -9.94 2.74 -6.35
C LEU A 41 -9.71 2.61 -4.84
N LEU A 42 -10.51 1.81 -4.14
CA LEU A 42 -10.35 1.57 -2.70
C LEU A 42 -9.00 0.91 -2.38
N ILE A 43 -8.55 -0.04 -3.21
CA ILE A 43 -7.24 -0.68 -3.07
C ILE A 43 -6.13 0.36 -3.25
N ILE A 44 -6.21 1.19 -4.29
CA ILE A 44 -5.22 2.26 -4.51
C ILE A 44 -5.19 3.23 -3.33
N TRP A 45 -6.36 3.64 -2.84
CA TRP A 45 -6.45 4.55 -1.70
C TRP A 45 -5.92 3.93 -0.41
N ASP A 46 -6.20 2.64 -0.16
CA ASP A 46 -5.67 1.92 0.99
C ASP A 46 -4.14 1.81 0.90
N LEU A 47 -3.58 1.48 -0.28
CA LEU A 47 -2.14 1.43 -0.51
C LEU A 47 -1.48 2.78 -0.20
N VAL A 48 -2.02 3.88 -0.71
CA VAL A 48 -1.49 5.23 -0.46
C VAL A 48 -1.57 5.58 1.03
N ARG A 49 -2.70 5.32 1.68
CA ARG A 49 -2.90 5.56 3.11
C ARG A 49 -1.96 4.70 3.95
N ARG A 50 -1.73 3.45 3.56
CA ARG A 50 -0.81 2.51 4.20
C ARG A 50 0.63 2.98 4.08
N ILE A 51 1.09 3.33 2.89
CA ILE A 51 2.44 3.85 2.66
C ILE A 51 2.69 5.10 3.51
N ARG A 52 1.74 6.05 3.51
CA ARG A 52 1.84 7.26 4.33
C ARG A 52 1.93 6.93 5.83
N ARG A 53 1.13 5.97 6.33
CA ARG A 53 1.17 5.53 7.74
C ARG A 53 2.48 4.81 8.11
N VAL A 54 3.03 4.00 7.22
CA VAL A 54 4.23 3.18 7.52
C VAL A 54 5.52 4.02 7.46
N ARG A 55 5.64 4.94 6.50
CA ARG A 55 6.86 5.76 6.33
C ARG A 55 7.18 6.63 7.55
N TYR A 56 6.18 7.26 8.16
CA TYR A 56 6.41 8.06 9.38
C TYR A 56 6.95 7.25 10.57
N ARG A 57 6.61 5.96 10.66
CA ARG A 57 7.11 5.10 11.74
C ARG A 57 8.54 4.63 11.47
N ALA A 58 8.89 4.42 10.20
CA ALA A 58 10.23 3.98 9.80
C ALA A 58 11.28 5.08 10.00
N GLU A 59 10.98 6.32 9.62
CA GLU A 59 11.94 7.43 9.75
C GLU A 59 12.28 7.74 11.21
N ILE A 60 11.31 7.64 12.14
CA ILE A 60 11.56 7.82 13.58
C ILE A 60 12.33 6.64 14.16
N ALA A 61 11.99 5.41 13.78
CA ALA A 61 12.71 4.22 14.23
C ALA A 61 14.17 4.25 13.76
N GLU A 62 14.41 4.66 12.51
CA GLU A 62 15.75 4.75 11.94
C GLU A 62 16.60 5.86 12.58
N LEU A 63 16.01 7.02 12.91
CA LEU A 63 16.70 8.05 13.70
C LEU A 63 17.03 7.57 15.12
N LEU A 64 16.11 6.86 15.77
CA LEU A 64 16.33 6.32 17.11
C LEU A 64 17.36 5.18 17.11
N ASP A 65 17.39 4.36 16.06
CA ASP A 65 18.39 3.30 15.88
C ASP A 65 19.78 3.90 15.60
N GLN A 66 19.88 4.97 14.81
CA GLN A 66 21.15 5.69 14.59
C GLN A 66 21.65 6.40 15.86
N GLU A 67 20.75 6.99 16.65
CA GLU A 67 21.08 7.57 17.96
C GLU A 67 21.47 6.50 18.98
N GLN A 68 20.85 5.32 18.96
CA GLN A 68 21.23 4.20 19.83
C GLN A 68 22.56 3.56 19.40
N LEU A 69 22.82 3.42 18.10
CA LEU A 69 24.10 2.93 17.58
C LEU A 69 25.24 3.88 17.96
N SER A 70 25.06 5.19 17.72
CA SER A 70 26.03 6.22 18.13
C SER A 70 26.16 6.36 19.65
N SER A 71 25.08 6.17 20.40
CA SER A 71 25.11 6.13 21.88
C SER A 71 25.77 4.84 22.41
N SER A 72 25.69 3.72 21.70
CA SER A 72 26.31 2.45 22.09
C SER A 72 27.81 2.41 21.77
N GLU A 73 28.24 3.02 20.66
CA GLU A 73 29.65 3.24 20.33
C GLU A 73 30.30 4.23 21.30
N SER A 74 29.61 5.31 21.67
CA SER A 74 30.11 6.22 22.70
C SER A 74 30.12 5.57 24.09
N ASN A 75 29.07 4.87 24.54
CA ASN A 75 29.09 4.20 25.84
C ASN A 75 30.12 3.07 25.95
N THR A 76 30.44 2.37 24.87
CA THR A 76 31.55 1.38 24.83
C THR A 76 32.92 2.05 25.02
N SER A 77 33.06 3.29 24.56
CA SER A 77 34.26 4.12 24.73
C SER A 77 34.35 4.79 26.11
N TYR A 78 33.24 5.29 26.65
CA TYR A 78 33.18 5.96 27.96
C TYR A 78 33.30 5.02 29.18
N GLY A 79 33.16 3.70 28.99
CA GLY A 79 33.31 2.70 30.04
C GLY A 79 34.76 2.26 30.34
N LEU A 80 35.75 2.66 29.51
CA LEU A 80 37.11 2.09 29.58
C LEU A 80 38.23 3.08 29.96
N THR A 81 38.00 4.39 29.98
CA THR A 81 39.04 5.34 30.42
C THR A 81 38.48 6.52 31.21
N GLY A 82 38.70 6.48 32.53
CA GLY A 82 38.95 7.62 33.41
C GLY A 82 38.04 8.85 33.29
N LYS A 83 37.13 9.01 34.26
CA LYS A 83 36.43 10.25 34.56
C LYS A 83 37.46 11.40 34.70
N PRO A 84 37.50 12.41 33.81
CA PRO A 84 38.45 13.49 33.98
C PRO A 84 38.02 14.35 35.17
N ASP A 85 38.94 14.51 36.13
CA ASP A 85 38.76 15.39 37.28
C ASP A 85 38.49 16.81 36.80
N ARG A 86 37.27 17.29 37.08
CA ARG A 86 36.86 18.66 36.77
C ARG A 86 37.53 19.58 37.79
N PRO A 87 38.44 20.49 37.39
CA PRO A 87 39.04 21.43 38.33
C PRO A 87 37.94 22.32 38.94
N ALA A 88 38.07 22.61 40.23
CA ALA A 88 37.06 23.31 41.02
C ALA A 88 36.70 24.67 40.39
N PRO A 89 35.42 25.07 40.38
CA PRO A 89 35.00 26.39 39.90
C PRO A 89 35.75 27.49 40.65
N PRO A 90 36.32 28.51 39.95
CA PRO A 90 36.96 29.62 40.62
C PRO A 90 35.91 30.41 41.44
N GLU A 91 36.25 30.72 42.68
CA GLU A 91 35.37 31.45 43.60
C GLU A 91 35.03 32.82 43.03
N LYS A 92 33.73 33.15 43.08
CA LYS A 92 33.17 34.36 42.49
C LYS A 92 33.59 35.55 43.35
N PRO A 93 34.22 36.61 42.80
CA PRO A 93 34.56 37.79 43.59
C PRO A 93 33.28 38.56 43.95
N GLU A 94 33.11 38.83 45.23
CA GLU A 94 32.06 39.65 45.81
C GLU A 94 32.34 41.13 45.48
N ARG A 95 31.48 41.74 44.66
CA ARG A 95 31.43 43.19 44.40
C ARG A 95 29.98 43.63 44.30
#